data_AF-A0A3R6M5E4-F1
#
_entry.id   AF-A0A3R6M5E4-F1
#
_cell.length_a   1.000
_cell.length_b   1.000
_cell.length_c   1.000
_cell.angle_alpha   90.00
_cell.angle_beta   90.00
_cell.angle_gamma   90.00
#
_symmetry.space_group_name_H-M   'P 1'
#
loop_
_entity.id
_entity.type
_entity.pdbx_description
1 polymer ?
#
loop_
_entity_poly.entity_id
_entity_poly.type
_entity_poly.pdbx_seq_one_letter_code
_entity_poly.pdbx_strand_id
1 'polypeptide(L)'
;MAAQRTYLAIDLKSFYASVECVDRHLDPLTTNLVVADASRTEKTICLAVSPSLKAYKIPGRARLFEAVQRVREVNAQRLQTAIRQQKTVRGEDGKYRFASTSFDANALNADPALGLSYIVAPPRMQRYLDVSTQIYKTYLKYVSPSDIYPYSIDEVFIDVTGYLPYYHMSAHELAMTMVREVLYNTGITATAGIGTNLYLAKLAMDIVAKHIPADKDGVRIAELDEQSYRYLLWNHRPLTDFWMTGPGTVKRLESHGIYTMGDLARFSIHGEDRLYEIFGVDAEILIDHAWGYEPCGMEQIKSYKPSTNSISEGQVLTCPYPNDRAKLIVREMAEILMFRLTEKKLVTESITLEVGYDRENVDKGGYRGLTQTDRYGRVIPKAAHGTVRFDAPTNLGSTIINESAKLFERITNPALTVRRITLNANKVTPDEGIYQVDFFTDTKKLEKEKKLQQAMLGIKNKYGKNAVLKASSYEEGATMRQRNAQIGGHSAGGSDGKLQK
;
A
#
# COMPACT_ATOMS: atom_id res chain seq x y z
N MET A 1 -18.28 33.98 -15.63
CA MET A 1 -17.97 32.55 -15.84
C MET A 1 -17.28 32.06 -14.58
N ALA A 2 -17.66 30.91 -14.03
CA ALA A 2 -16.85 30.31 -12.95
C ALA A 2 -15.44 30.06 -13.50
N ALA A 3 -14.40 30.33 -12.72
CA ALA A 3 -13.03 30.03 -13.13
C ALA A 3 -12.92 28.53 -13.46
N GLN A 4 -12.21 28.19 -14.54
CA GLN A 4 -11.92 26.81 -14.88
C GLN A 4 -11.13 26.18 -13.74
N ARG A 5 -11.62 25.06 -13.20
CA ARG A 5 -10.95 24.35 -12.10
C ARG A 5 -9.58 23.84 -12.56
N THR A 6 -8.62 23.83 -11.67
CA THR A 6 -7.27 23.30 -11.91
C THR A 6 -6.78 22.54 -10.69
N TYR A 7 -6.47 21.26 -10.90
CA TYR A 7 -5.98 20.34 -9.89
C TYR A 7 -4.55 19.90 -10.21
N LEU A 8 -3.78 19.66 -9.16
CA LEU A 8 -2.50 18.98 -9.21
C LEU A 8 -2.63 17.58 -8.60
N ALA A 9 -2.01 16.60 -9.22
CA ALA A 9 -1.64 15.33 -8.59
C ALA A 9 -0.11 15.29 -8.50
N ILE A 10 0.46 15.03 -7.33
CA ILE A 10 1.93 14.98 -7.14
C ILE A 10 2.30 13.65 -6.47
N ASP A 11 3.22 12.90 -7.08
CA ASP A 11 3.73 11.59 -6.63
C ASP A 11 5.26 11.63 -6.46
N LEU A 12 5.74 11.21 -5.29
CA LEU A 12 7.17 11.19 -4.97
C LEU A 12 7.87 10.00 -5.63
N LYS A 13 8.96 10.29 -6.36
CA LYS A 13 9.63 9.29 -7.18
C LYS A 13 10.20 8.14 -6.33
N SER A 14 9.61 6.95 -6.46
CA SER A 14 10.09 5.72 -5.77
C SER A 14 10.32 5.94 -4.26
N PHE A 15 9.34 6.58 -3.61
CA PHE A 15 9.47 7.23 -2.31
C PHE A 15 10.35 6.51 -1.28
N TYR A 16 10.03 5.25 -0.90
CA TYR A 16 10.82 4.57 0.15
C TYR A 16 12.27 4.34 -0.26
N ALA A 17 12.53 3.98 -1.52
CA ALA A 17 13.90 3.81 -2.01
C ALA A 17 14.65 5.14 -2.01
N SER A 18 13.98 6.24 -2.38
CA SER A 18 14.56 7.58 -2.35
C SER A 18 14.89 8.04 -0.93
N VAL A 19 14.01 7.80 0.04
CA VAL A 19 14.29 8.06 1.47
C VAL A 19 15.50 7.26 1.94
N GLU A 20 15.59 5.97 1.59
CA GLU A 20 16.75 5.14 1.96
C GLU A 20 18.06 5.61 1.29
N CYS A 21 18.02 6.10 0.04
CA CYS A 21 19.19 6.68 -0.63
C CYS A 21 19.64 7.98 0.06
N VAL A 22 18.72 8.93 0.28
CA VAL A 22 19.04 10.23 0.91
C VAL A 22 19.60 10.04 2.32
N ASP A 23 18.98 9.19 3.14
CA ASP A 23 19.47 8.90 4.50
C ASP A 23 20.86 8.25 4.53
N ARG A 24 21.33 7.70 3.39
CA ARG A 24 22.68 7.14 3.21
C ARG A 24 23.63 8.09 2.49
N HIS A 25 23.23 9.33 2.25
CA HIS A 25 23.98 10.31 1.46
C HIS A 25 24.27 9.83 0.03
N LEU A 26 23.31 9.11 -0.56
CA LEU A 26 23.36 8.61 -1.93
C LEU A 26 22.30 9.30 -2.80
N ASP A 27 22.59 9.49 -4.08
CA ASP A 27 21.65 10.07 -5.04
C ASP A 27 20.54 9.05 -5.39
N PRO A 28 19.25 9.38 -5.10
CA PRO A 28 18.12 8.51 -5.42
C PRO A 28 17.97 8.13 -6.88
N LEU A 29 18.40 8.97 -7.83
CA LEU A 29 18.16 8.76 -9.25
C LEU A 29 19.17 7.79 -9.88
N THR A 30 20.37 7.70 -9.31
CA THR A 30 21.49 6.93 -9.86
C THR A 30 21.79 5.67 -9.05
N THR A 31 21.47 5.65 -7.76
CA THR A 31 21.76 4.52 -6.87
C THR A 31 20.82 3.33 -7.07
N ASN A 32 21.36 2.15 -7.37
CA ASN A 32 20.62 0.90 -7.44
C ASN A 32 20.31 0.37 -6.03
N LEU A 33 19.05 0.46 -5.62
CA LEU A 33 18.60 0.09 -4.27
C LEU A 33 17.21 -0.56 -4.31
N VAL A 34 16.99 -1.55 -3.46
CA VAL A 34 15.68 -2.12 -3.15
C VAL A 34 15.38 -1.98 -1.66
N VAL A 35 14.12 -1.72 -1.32
CA VAL A 35 13.63 -1.74 0.06
C VAL A 35 12.95 -3.07 0.31
N ALA A 36 13.59 -3.96 1.06
CA ALA A 36 13.09 -5.31 1.35
C ALA A 36 13.62 -5.82 2.68
N ASP A 37 12.82 -6.65 3.36
CA ASP A 37 13.25 -7.33 4.58
C ASP A 37 13.99 -8.64 4.24
N ALA A 38 15.30 -8.53 4.03
CA ALA A 38 16.18 -9.65 3.68
C ALA A 38 16.39 -10.65 4.84
N SER A 39 15.98 -10.33 6.07
CA SER A 39 16.03 -11.28 7.19
C SER A 39 14.98 -12.39 7.06
N ARG A 40 13.98 -12.17 6.21
CA ARG A 40 12.98 -13.18 5.82
C ARG A 40 13.53 -14.03 4.67
N THR A 41 12.63 -14.66 3.91
CA THR A 41 12.99 -15.37 2.69
C THR A 41 13.12 -14.40 1.51
N GLU A 42 13.86 -14.78 0.46
CA GLU A 42 13.89 -14.04 -0.82
C GLU A 42 12.52 -13.94 -1.50
N LYS A 43 11.51 -14.68 -1.02
CA LYS A 43 10.10 -14.53 -1.42
C LYS A 43 9.45 -13.29 -0.81
N THR A 44 10.17 -12.52 0.01
CA THR A 44 9.69 -11.23 0.54
C THR A 44 9.42 -10.26 -0.61
N ILE A 45 8.48 -9.34 -0.39
CA ILE A 45 8.15 -8.31 -1.37
C ILE A 45 9.14 -7.14 -1.21
N CYS A 46 9.61 -6.60 -2.32
CA CYS A 46 10.28 -5.31 -2.33
C CYS A 46 9.19 -4.23 -2.21
N LEU A 47 9.27 -3.41 -1.17
CA LEU A 47 8.34 -2.29 -0.96
C LEU A 47 8.60 -1.15 -1.93
N ALA A 48 9.85 -0.97 -2.31
CA ALA A 48 10.26 -0.03 -3.35
C ALA A 48 11.53 -0.52 -4.06
N VAL A 49 11.69 -0.04 -5.28
CA VAL A 49 12.87 -0.25 -6.13
C VAL A 49 13.25 1.12 -6.66
N SER A 50 14.54 1.47 -6.59
CA SER A 50 15.04 2.78 -7.03
C SER A 50 14.82 2.99 -8.54
N PRO A 51 14.75 4.25 -9.00
CA PRO A 51 14.60 4.59 -10.42
C PRO A 51 15.64 3.93 -11.33
N SER A 52 16.92 3.96 -10.97
CA SER A 52 17.98 3.35 -11.77
C SER A 52 17.84 1.84 -11.88
N LEU A 53 17.44 1.17 -10.79
CA LEU A 53 17.28 -0.28 -10.80
C LEU A 53 16.02 -0.72 -11.58
N LYS A 54 14.96 0.10 -11.58
CA LYS A 54 13.77 -0.09 -12.43
C LYS A 54 14.11 -0.03 -13.93
N ALA A 55 15.15 0.72 -14.34
CA ALA A 55 15.58 0.80 -15.73
C ALA A 55 16.00 -0.58 -16.31
N TYR A 56 16.38 -1.53 -15.46
CA TYR A 56 16.64 -2.92 -15.85
C TYR A 56 15.38 -3.78 -16.00
N LYS A 57 14.19 -3.19 -16.03
CA LYS A 57 12.87 -3.85 -16.11
C LYS A 57 12.48 -4.62 -14.85
N ILE A 58 12.97 -4.19 -13.69
CA ILE A 58 12.55 -4.74 -12.38
C ILE A 58 11.26 -4.00 -11.95
N PRO A 59 10.14 -4.71 -11.72
CA PRO A 59 8.89 -4.08 -11.27
C PRO A 59 9.04 -3.38 -9.92
N GLY A 60 8.30 -2.29 -9.70
CA GLY A 60 8.36 -1.52 -8.44
C GLY A 60 7.92 -2.29 -7.19
N ARG A 61 7.18 -3.40 -7.36
CA ARG A 61 6.71 -4.30 -6.29
C ARG A 61 7.09 -5.77 -6.57
N ALA A 62 8.28 -5.98 -7.13
CA ALA A 62 8.82 -7.32 -7.36
C ALA A 62 9.05 -8.08 -6.05
N ARG A 63 9.17 -9.41 -6.13
CA ARG A 63 9.77 -10.22 -5.06
C ARG A 63 11.29 -10.08 -5.11
N LEU A 64 11.95 -10.21 -3.96
CA LEU A 64 13.40 -10.04 -3.89
C LEU A 64 14.14 -11.03 -4.81
N PHE A 65 13.68 -12.29 -4.89
CA PHE A 65 14.27 -13.27 -5.82
C PHE A 65 14.14 -12.87 -7.31
N GLU A 66 13.08 -12.16 -7.70
CA GLU A 66 12.91 -11.68 -9.08
C GLU A 66 13.93 -10.59 -9.41
N ALA A 67 14.20 -9.68 -8.44
CA ALA A 67 15.25 -8.69 -8.58
C ALA A 67 16.65 -9.35 -8.65
N VAL A 68 16.92 -10.33 -7.78
CA VAL A 68 18.17 -11.12 -7.79
C VAL A 68 18.37 -11.80 -9.14
N GLN A 69 17.34 -12.49 -9.65
CA GLN A 69 17.40 -13.16 -10.94
C GLN A 69 17.66 -12.17 -12.07
N ARG A 70 16.94 -11.04 -12.09
CA ARG A 70 17.09 -10.04 -13.14
C ARG A 70 18.48 -9.42 -13.16
N VAL A 71 19.06 -9.14 -11.98
CA VAL A 71 20.44 -8.63 -11.86
C VAL A 71 21.46 -9.65 -12.35
N ARG A 72 21.25 -10.96 -12.09
CA ARG A 72 22.11 -12.02 -12.64
C ARG A 72 22.08 -12.04 -14.17
N GLU A 73 20.90 -11.90 -14.78
CA GLU A 73 20.75 -11.83 -16.24
C GLU A 73 21.47 -10.61 -16.83
N VAL A 74 21.30 -9.43 -16.22
CA VAL A 74 22.00 -8.21 -16.64
C VAL A 74 23.51 -8.38 -16.53
N ASN A 75 23.99 -8.97 -15.44
CA ASN A 75 25.42 -9.23 -15.26
C ASN A 75 25.96 -10.25 -16.26
N ALA A 76 25.20 -11.26 -16.64
CA ALA A 76 25.62 -12.19 -17.70
C ALA A 76 25.82 -11.47 -19.03
N GLN A 77 24.90 -10.55 -19.39
CA GLN A 77 25.01 -9.73 -20.61
C GLN A 77 26.21 -8.76 -20.53
N ARG A 78 26.37 -8.07 -19.40
CA ARG A 78 27.50 -7.15 -19.18
C ARG A 78 28.84 -7.88 -19.24
N LEU A 79 28.93 -9.08 -18.67
CA LEU A 79 30.17 -9.87 -18.68
C LEU A 79 30.57 -10.26 -20.10
N GLN A 80 29.61 -10.66 -20.95
CA GLN A 80 29.89 -10.93 -22.36
C GLN A 80 30.47 -9.71 -23.09
N THR A 81 29.92 -8.52 -22.84
CA THR A 81 30.45 -7.27 -23.39
C THR A 81 31.85 -6.96 -22.87
N ALA A 82 32.09 -7.13 -21.58
CA ALA A 82 33.39 -6.89 -20.97
C ALA A 82 34.48 -7.86 -21.50
N ILE A 83 34.14 -9.14 -21.75
CA ILE A 83 35.04 -10.12 -22.36
C ILE A 83 35.44 -9.66 -23.78
N ARG A 84 34.47 -9.23 -24.59
CA ARG A 84 34.73 -8.74 -25.96
C ARG A 84 35.65 -7.51 -25.97
N GLN A 85 35.57 -6.68 -24.93
CA GLN A 85 36.40 -5.50 -24.76
C GLN A 85 37.71 -5.78 -24.02
N GLN A 86 38.01 -7.04 -23.67
CA GLN A 86 39.21 -7.43 -22.91
C GLN A 86 39.34 -6.73 -21.54
N LYS A 87 38.20 -6.32 -20.95
CA LYS A 87 38.13 -5.62 -19.65
C LYS A 87 37.74 -6.53 -18.49
N THR A 88 38.08 -7.82 -18.56
CA THR A 88 37.72 -8.81 -17.54
C THR A 88 38.93 -9.40 -16.87
N VAL A 89 38.73 -9.88 -15.65
CA VAL A 89 39.76 -10.59 -14.88
C VAL A 89 39.51 -12.09 -15.02
N ARG A 90 40.58 -12.86 -15.18
CA ARG A 90 40.52 -14.31 -15.20
C ARG A 90 40.79 -14.84 -13.79
N GLY A 91 39.82 -15.55 -13.22
CA GLY A 91 39.99 -16.21 -11.92
C GLY A 91 40.92 -17.42 -12.01
N GLU A 92 41.34 -17.92 -10.84
CA GLU A 92 42.15 -19.15 -10.72
C GLU A 92 41.46 -20.39 -11.32
N ASP A 93 40.12 -20.39 -11.37
CA ASP A 93 39.29 -21.40 -12.02
C ASP A 93 39.20 -21.25 -13.56
N GLY A 94 39.98 -20.32 -14.13
CA GLY A 94 40.02 -20.02 -15.55
C GLY A 94 38.81 -19.23 -16.07
N LYS A 95 37.84 -18.88 -15.22
CA LYS A 95 36.60 -18.18 -15.60
C LYS A 95 36.77 -16.66 -15.60
N TYR A 96 36.11 -16.00 -16.53
CA TYR A 96 36.04 -14.54 -16.58
C TYR A 96 35.10 -13.99 -15.50
N ARG A 97 35.55 -12.94 -14.81
CA ARG A 97 34.79 -12.22 -13.78
C ARG A 97 35.01 -10.71 -13.93
N PHE A 98 34.09 -9.93 -13.37
CA PHE A 98 34.31 -8.49 -13.21
C PHE A 98 35.41 -8.24 -12.17
N ALA A 99 36.21 -7.19 -12.36
CA ALA A 99 37.22 -6.79 -11.37
C ALA A 99 36.55 -6.25 -10.08
N SER A 100 35.43 -5.57 -10.24
CA SER A 100 34.65 -4.97 -9.15
C SER A 100 33.18 -4.82 -9.56
N THR A 101 32.35 -4.42 -8.60
CA THR A 101 30.94 -4.13 -8.82
C THR A 101 30.62 -2.70 -8.39
N SER A 102 29.59 -2.11 -8.99
CA SER A 102 29.06 -0.82 -8.57
C SER A 102 27.55 -0.88 -8.42
N PHE A 103 27.02 -0.13 -7.46
CA PHE A 103 25.59 0.13 -7.33
C PHE A 103 25.21 1.48 -7.94
N ASP A 104 26.17 2.28 -8.40
CA ASP A 104 25.94 3.58 -9.03
C ASP A 104 25.74 3.42 -10.55
N ALA A 105 24.63 3.91 -11.07
CA ALA A 105 24.29 3.77 -12.50
C ALA A 105 25.25 4.55 -13.42
N ASN A 106 25.77 5.70 -12.99
CA ASN A 106 26.69 6.49 -13.82
C ASN A 106 28.04 5.76 -13.97
N ALA A 107 28.57 5.21 -12.88
CA ALA A 107 29.76 4.36 -12.91
C ALA A 107 29.56 3.14 -13.81
N LEU A 108 28.41 2.46 -13.71
CA LEU A 108 28.08 1.30 -14.56
C LEU A 108 27.94 1.65 -16.05
N ASN A 109 27.49 2.86 -16.37
CA ASN A 109 27.39 3.34 -17.74
C ASN A 109 28.76 3.77 -18.29
N ALA A 110 29.61 4.36 -17.46
CA ALA A 110 30.95 4.79 -17.82
C ALA A 110 31.93 3.62 -18.00
N ASP A 111 31.82 2.58 -17.15
CA ASP A 111 32.72 1.43 -17.18
C ASP A 111 31.99 0.09 -17.38
N PRO A 112 32.11 -0.52 -18.58
CA PRO A 112 31.57 -1.85 -18.86
C PRO A 112 32.29 -2.99 -18.10
N ALA A 113 33.45 -2.73 -17.49
CA ALA A 113 34.16 -3.70 -16.65
C ALA A 113 33.49 -3.92 -15.27
N LEU A 114 32.54 -3.06 -14.89
CA LEU A 114 31.84 -3.13 -13.62
C LEU A 114 30.61 -4.04 -13.70
N GLY A 115 30.51 -4.97 -12.76
CA GLY A 115 29.29 -5.72 -12.51
C GLY A 115 28.24 -4.87 -11.79
N LEU A 116 26.97 -5.02 -12.17
CA LEU A 116 25.84 -4.44 -11.46
C LEU A 116 25.70 -5.10 -10.08
N SER A 117 25.75 -4.28 -9.04
CA SER A 117 25.34 -4.62 -7.67
C SER A 117 24.22 -3.66 -7.22
N TYR A 118 23.59 -3.95 -6.09
CA TYR A 118 22.54 -3.11 -5.54
C TYR A 118 22.48 -3.22 -4.03
N ILE A 119 21.92 -2.20 -3.38
CA ILE A 119 21.76 -2.15 -1.92
C ILE A 119 20.38 -2.73 -1.54
N VAL A 120 20.34 -3.56 -0.50
CA VAL A 120 19.08 -4.01 0.12
C VAL A 120 18.89 -3.27 1.44
N ALA A 121 17.95 -2.33 1.48
CA ALA A 121 17.61 -1.57 2.66
C ALA A 121 16.41 -2.19 3.40
N PRO A 122 16.47 -2.40 4.73
CA PRO A 122 15.32 -2.85 5.49
C PRO A 122 14.25 -1.74 5.55
N PRO A 123 12.95 -2.08 5.52
CA PRO A 123 11.88 -1.09 5.69
C PRO A 123 11.97 -0.35 7.03
N ARG A 124 11.82 0.99 7.00
CA ARG A 124 11.74 1.88 8.17
C ARG A 124 10.48 2.73 8.10
N MET A 125 9.32 2.11 8.33
CA MET A 125 8.02 2.72 8.05
C MET A 125 7.76 4.03 8.81
N GLN A 126 8.26 4.17 10.05
CA GLN A 126 8.12 5.43 10.79
C GLN A 126 8.90 6.55 10.10
N ARG A 127 10.13 6.28 9.65
CA ARG A 127 10.95 7.26 8.92
C ARG A 127 10.25 7.72 7.64
N TYR A 128 9.58 6.81 6.91
CA TYR A 128 8.83 7.18 5.71
C TYR A 128 7.65 8.10 6.03
N LEU A 129 6.95 7.86 7.16
CA LEU A 129 5.88 8.75 7.62
C LEU A 129 6.42 10.12 8.03
N ASP A 130 7.57 10.17 8.69
CA ASP A 130 8.20 11.42 9.12
C ASP A 130 8.59 12.30 7.91
N VAL A 131 9.20 11.68 6.88
CA VAL A 131 9.56 12.39 5.63
C VAL A 131 8.32 12.81 4.86
N SER A 132 7.30 11.94 4.74
CA SER A 132 6.02 12.29 4.12
C SER A 132 5.37 13.49 4.81
N THR A 133 5.40 13.53 6.14
CA THR A 133 4.89 14.66 6.93
C THR A 133 5.70 15.93 6.69
N GLN A 134 7.04 15.84 6.55
CA GLN A 134 7.89 16.98 6.19
C GLN A 134 7.55 17.53 4.80
N ILE A 135 7.29 16.66 3.84
CA ILE A 135 6.89 17.03 2.47
C ILE A 135 5.51 17.70 2.49
N TYR A 136 4.55 17.12 3.20
CA TYR A 136 3.22 17.72 3.37
C TYR A 136 3.29 19.13 3.97
N LYS A 137 4.16 19.36 4.96
CA LYS A 137 4.41 20.70 5.52
C LYS A 137 4.94 21.70 4.48
N THR A 138 5.62 21.23 3.43
CA THR A 138 6.05 22.09 2.32
C THR A 138 4.83 22.57 1.52
N TYR A 139 3.91 21.67 1.17
CA TYR A 139 2.68 22.05 0.47
C TYR A 139 1.81 23.03 1.27
N LEU A 140 1.75 22.88 2.60
CA LEU A 140 1.02 23.79 3.48
C LEU A 140 1.53 25.23 3.48
N LYS A 141 2.72 25.50 2.94
CA LYS A 141 3.22 26.87 2.75
C LYS A 141 2.51 27.59 1.60
N TYR A 142 1.95 26.84 0.66
CA TYR A 142 1.35 27.35 -0.56
C TYR A 142 -0.16 27.26 -0.59
N VAL A 143 -0.72 26.17 -0.05
CA VAL A 143 -2.13 25.82 -0.18
C VAL A 143 -2.75 25.44 1.17
N SER A 144 -3.99 25.85 1.39
CA SER A 144 -4.75 25.53 2.60
C SER A 144 -4.97 24.00 2.74
N PRO A 145 -5.00 23.45 3.97
CA PRO A 145 -5.39 22.06 4.20
C PRO A 145 -6.79 21.67 3.68
N SER A 146 -7.68 22.65 3.45
CA SER A 146 -9.00 22.42 2.85
C SER A 146 -8.92 21.96 1.39
N ASP A 147 -7.87 22.38 0.69
CA ASP A 147 -7.70 22.19 -0.74
C ASP A 147 -6.64 21.13 -1.08
N ILE A 148 -6.10 20.47 -0.05
CA ILE A 148 -5.13 19.38 -0.18
C ILE A 148 -5.76 18.07 0.30
N TYR A 149 -5.63 17.00 -0.47
CA TYR A 149 -6.02 15.65 -0.08
C TYR A 149 -4.84 14.68 -0.18
N PRO A 150 -4.29 14.20 0.96
CA PRO A 150 -3.31 13.12 0.97
C PRO A 150 -3.95 11.83 0.43
N TYR A 151 -3.56 11.41 -0.77
CA TYR A 151 -4.08 10.20 -1.41
C TYR A 151 -3.36 8.95 -0.91
N SER A 152 -2.04 9.06 -0.73
CA SER A 152 -1.20 8.04 -0.11
C SER A 152 -0.11 8.70 0.74
N ILE A 153 0.85 7.90 1.22
CA ILE A 153 2.04 8.42 1.92
C ILE A 153 2.95 9.26 1.01
N ASP A 154 2.90 9.02 -0.30
CA ASP A 154 3.76 9.62 -1.31
C ASP A 154 3.01 10.37 -2.40
N GLU A 155 1.67 10.44 -2.31
CA GLU A 155 0.81 11.01 -3.32
C GLU A 155 -0.22 11.97 -2.73
N VAL A 156 -0.41 13.11 -3.39
CA VAL A 156 -1.34 14.17 -2.95
C VAL A 156 -2.10 14.75 -4.13
N PHE A 157 -3.38 15.07 -3.91
CA PHE A 157 -4.18 15.94 -4.77
C PHE A 157 -4.27 17.35 -4.18
N ILE A 158 -4.20 18.37 -5.01
CA ILE A 158 -4.24 19.78 -4.60
C ILE A 158 -5.16 20.55 -5.55
N ASP A 159 -6.20 21.20 -5.03
CA ASP A 159 -6.97 22.19 -5.79
C ASP A 159 -6.22 23.53 -5.76
N VAL A 160 -5.63 23.91 -6.89
CA VAL A 160 -4.86 25.15 -7.01
C VAL A 160 -5.66 26.29 -7.64
N THR A 161 -6.92 26.06 -7.99
CA THR A 161 -7.76 26.99 -8.77
C THR A 161 -7.73 28.42 -8.21
N GLY A 162 -7.96 28.58 -6.90
CA GLY A 162 -7.97 29.89 -6.24
C GLY A 162 -6.59 30.51 -5.99
N TYR A 163 -5.52 29.72 -6.14
CA TYR A 163 -4.16 30.11 -5.79
C TYR A 163 -3.37 30.63 -6.99
N LEU A 164 -3.70 30.19 -8.22
CA LEU A 164 -3.02 30.65 -9.44
C LEU A 164 -3.08 32.18 -9.61
N PRO A 165 -4.25 32.84 -9.48
CA PRO A 165 -4.33 34.30 -9.59
C PRO A 165 -3.63 35.02 -8.43
N TYR A 166 -3.63 34.43 -7.22
CA TYR A 166 -3.00 35.00 -6.04
C TYR A 166 -1.48 35.04 -6.15
N TYR A 167 -0.87 33.96 -6.65
CA TYR A 167 0.58 33.90 -6.84
C TYR A 167 1.05 34.51 -8.17
N HIS A 168 0.13 34.88 -9.05
CA HIS A 168 0.44 35.29 -10.44
C HIS A 168 1.29 34.24 -11.18
N MET A 169 0.95 32.97 -10.98
CA MET A 169 1.65 31.82 -11.57
C MET A 169 0.68 30.97 -12.38
N SER A 170 1.19 30.38 -13.45
CA SER A 170 0.56 29.23 -14.09
C SER A 170 0.57 28.00 -13.16
N ALA A 171 -0.29 27.02 -13.44
CA ALA A 171 -0.30 25.77 -12.70
C ALA A 171 1.04 25.02 -12.80
N HIS A 172 1.69 25.07 -13.97
CA HIS A 172 3.02 24.52 -14.18
C HIS A 172 4.08 25.18 -13.29
N GLU A 173 4.10 26.51 -13.22
CA GLU A 173 5.04 27.26 -12.36
C GLU A 173 4.82 26.96 -10.88
N LEU A 174 3.57 26.92 -10.41
CA LEU A 174 3.26 26.62 -9.02
C LEU A 174 3.61 25.16 -8.66
N ALA A 175 3.29 24.20 -9.53
CA ALA A 175 3.66 22.80 -9.35
C ALA A 175 5.18 22.62 -9.31
N MET A 176 5.90 23.22 -10.27
CA MET A 176 7.36 23.19 -10.32
C MET A 176 7.98 23.81 -9.06
N THR A 177 7.41 24.92 -8.57
CA THR A 177 7.87 25.59 -7.35
C THR A 177 7.76 24.67 -6.14
N MET A 178 6.60 24.05 -5.93
CA MET A 178 6.39 23.11 -4.83
C MET A 178 7.29 21.88 -4.94
N VAL A 179 7.43 21.29 -6.13
CA VAL A 179 8.29 20.11 -6.34
C VAL A 179 9.77 20.43 -6.10
N ARG A 180 10.25 21.58 -6.58
CA ARG A 180 11.63 22.02 -6.33
C ARG A 180 11.89 22.29 -4.85
N GLU A 181 10.93 22.86 -4.14
CA GLU A 181 11.09 23.05 -2.69
C GLU A 181 11.13 21.70 -1.95
N VAL A 182 10.31 20.73 -2.36
CA VAL A 182 10.39 19.36 -1.83
C VAL A 182 11.76 18.75 -2.10
N LEU A 183 12.27 18.87 -3.34
CA LEU A 183 13.61 18.39 -3.69
C LEU A 183 14.70 19.05 -2.86
N TYR A 184 14.66 20.38 -2.70
CA TYR A 184 15.63 21.12 -1.90
C TYR A 184 15.61 20.71 -0.43
N ASN A 185 14.43 20.54 0.16
CA ASN A 185 14.28 20.24 1.59
C ASN A 185 14.53 18.77 1.95
N THR A 186 14.39 17.85 0.98
CA THR A 186 14.38 16.41 1.26
C THR A 186 15.32 15.57 0.38
N GLY A 187 15.86 16.14 -0.70
CA GLY A 187 16.60 15.37 -1.71
C GLY A 187 15.73 14.45 -2.57
N ILE A 188 14.40 14.51 -2.44
CA ILE A 188 13.46 13.64 -3.16
C ILE A 188 12.75 14.45 -4.24
N THR A 189 12.81 13.97 -5.47
CA THR A 189 12.08 14.56 -6.60
C THR A 189 10.68 13.95 -6.75
N ALA A 190 9.81 14.62 -7.50
CA ALA A 190 8.42 14.20 -7.71
C ALA A 190 8.02 14.30 -9.19
N THR A 191 6.94 13.61 -9.53
CA THR A 191 6.21 13.77 -10.79
C THR A 191 4.89 14.46 -10.49
N ALA A 192 4.49 15.42 -11.32
CA ALA A 192 3.23 16.13 -11.18
C ALA A 192 2.36 15.97 -12.44
N GLY A 193 1.05 15.91 -12.23
CA GLY A 193 0.05 16.02 -13.28
C GLY A 193 -0.87 17.20 -12.98
N ILE A 194 -1.19 17.95 -14.01
CA ILE A 194 -2.11 19.09 -13.97
C ILE A 194 -3.36 18.68 -14.75
N GLY A 195 -4.54 18.98 -14.21
CA GLY A 195 -5.76 18.76 -14.98
C GLY A 195 -6.95 19.59 -14.54
N THR A 196 -7.96 19.65 -15.40
CA THR A 196 -9.21 20.39 -15.15
C THR A 196 -10.10 19.74 -14.08
N ASN A 197 -9.84 18.46 -13.79
CA ASN A 197 -10.47 17.68 -12.73
C ASN A 197 -9.47 16.67 -12.13
N LEU A 198 -9.85 16.00 -11.04
CA LEU A 198 -8.96 15.07 -10.31
C LEU A 198 -8.51 13.88 -11.17
N TYR A 199 -9.41 13.34 -11.98
CA TYR A 199 -9.11 12.21 -12.88
C TYR A 199 -8.03 12.58 -13.90
N LEU A 200 -8.19 13.72 -14.57
CA LEU A 200 -7.23 14.17 -15.57
C LEU A 200 -5.88 14.55 -14.96
N ALA A 201 -5.86 15.19 -13.78
CA ALA A 201 -4.61 15.44 -13.06
C ALA A 201 -3.88 14.13 -12.73
N LYS A 202 -4.62 13.11 -12.27
CA LYS A 202 -4.06 11.78 -11.97
C LYS A 202 -3.51 11.10 -13.23
N LEU A 203 -4.24 11.12 -14.34
CA LEU A 203 -3.79 10.52 -15.59
C LEU A 203 -2.62 11.26 -16.24
N ALA A 204 -2.59 12.58 -16.14
CA ALA A 204 -1.47 13.39 -16.60
C ALA A 204 -0.19 12.93 -15.88
N MET A 205 -0.26 12.73 -14.56
CA MET A 205 0.84 12.23 -13.75
C MET A 205 1.21 10.76 -14.06
N ASP A 206 0.21 9.87 -14.10
CA ASP A 206 0.43 8.42 -14.16
C ASP A 206 0.77 7.91 -15.55
N ILE A 207 0.27 8.55 -16.61
CA ILE A 207 0.43 8.06 -17.98
C ILE A 207 1.33 9.02 -18.76
N VAL A 208 0.92 10.29 -18.88
CA VAL A 208 1.58 11.23 -19.79
C VAL A 208 2.97 11.60 -19.28
N ALA A 209 3.08 12.03 -18.02
CA ALA A 209 4.34 12.49 -17.45
C ALA A 209 5.41 11.40 -17.47
N LYS A 210 5.06 10.11 -17.37
CA LYS A 210 6.06 9.01 -17.43
C LYS A 210 6.79 8.92 -18.77
N HIS A 211 6.23 9.47 -19.85
CA HIS A 211 6.82 9.48 -21.18
C HIS A 211 7.60 10.77 -21.49
N ILE A 212 7.55 11.76 -20.59
CA ILE A 212 8.28 13.02 -20.73
C ILE A 212 9.71 12.85 -20.18
N PRO A 213 10.75 13.31 -20.91
CA PRO A 213 12.11 13.39 -20.38
C PRO A 213 12.12 14.20 -19.08
N ALA A 214 12.81 13.68 -18.06
CA ALA A 214 12.97 14.44 -16.84
C ALA A 214 13.81 15.68 -17.12
N ASP A 215 13.51 16.78 -16.42
CA ASP A 215 14.40 17.94 -16.42
C ASP A 215 15.67 17.67 -15.60
N LYS A 216 16.54 18.69 -15.49
CA LYS A 216 17.80 18.60 -14.74
C LYS A 216 17.62 18.22 -13.25
N ASP A 217 16.43 18.46 -12.68
CA ASP A 217 16.08 18.22 -11.29
C ASP A 217 15.33 16.88 -11.11
N GLY A 218 15.22 16.10 -12.20
CA GLY A 218 14.49 14.82 -12.22
C GLY A 218 12.97 14.96 -12.31
N VAL A 219 12.46 16.19 -12.42
CA VAL A 219 11.04 16.54 -12.38
C VAL A 219 10.38 16.21 -13.70
N ARG A 220 9.14 15.74 -13.63
CA ARG A 220 8.27 15.53 -14.79
C ARG A 220 6.90 16.13 -14.50
N ILE A 221 6.43 16.99 -15.39
CA ILE A 221 5.10 17.61 -15.30
C ILE A 221 4.39 17.38 -16.62
N ALA A 222 3.14 16.94 -16.55
CA ALA A 222 2.26 16.86 -17.71
C ALA A 222 0.90 17.47 -17.38
N GLU A 223 0.15 17.83 -18.43
CA GLU A 223 -1.14 18.48 -18.29
C GLU A 223 -2.17 17.77 -19.17
N LEU A 224 -3.40 17.65 -18.68
CA LEU A 224 -4.53 17.13 -19.43
C LEU A 224 -5.79 17.95 -19.15
N ASP A 225 -6.48 18.29 -20.23
CA ASP A 225 -7.89 18.69 -20.25
C ASP A 225 -8.71 17.62 -20.99
N GLU A 226 -10.02 17.78 -21.08
CA GLU A 226 -10.91 16.80 -21.69
C GLU A 226 -10.58 16.59 -23.18
N GLN A 227 -10.14 17.63 -23.89
CA GLN A 227 -9.84 17.54 -25.32
C GLN A 227 -8.53 16.79 -25.57
N SER A 228 -7.46 17.19 -24.89
CA SER A 228 -6.14 16.55 -24.96
C SER A 228 -6.18 15.12 -24.42
N TYR A 229 -7.00 14.84 -23.39
CA TYR A 229 -7.25 13.49 -22.91
C TYR A 229 -7.81 12.59 -24.02
N ARG A 230 -8.88 13.01 -24.68
CA ARG A 230 -9.52 12.22 -25.76
C ARG A 230 -8.57 12.04 -26.94
N TYR A 231 -7.79 13.08 -27.26
CA TYR A 231 -6.82 13.02 -28.36
C TYR A 231 -5.65 12.07 -28.06
N LEU A 232 -5.07 12.15 -26.87
CA LEU A 232 -3.85 11.41 -26.52
C LEU A 232 -4.13 9.99 -26.00
N LEU A 233 -5.20 9.80 -25.22
CA LEU A 233 -5.37 8.60 -24.39
C LEU A 233 -6.53 7.69 -24.78
N TRP A 234 -7.45 8.09 -25.66
CA TRP A 234 -8.57 7.19 -26.02
C TRP A 234 -8.13 5.85 -26.60
N ASN A 235 -7.00 5.80 -27.31
CA ASN A 235 -6.44 4.56 -27.87
C ASN A 235 -5.35 3.93 -26.98
N HIS A 236 -5.07 4.49 -25.80
CA HIS A 236 -4.03 4.00 -24.90
C HIS A 236 -4.36 2.60 -24.38
N ARG A 237 -3.32 1.76 -24.27
CA ARG A 237 -3.39 0.42 -23.71
C ARG A 237 -2.16 0.15 -22.84
N PRO A 238 -2.30 -0.66 -21.79
CA PRO A 238 -3.53 -1.36 -21.35
C PRO A 238 -4.52 -0.46 -20.60
N LEU A 239 -5.79 -0.87 -20.54
CA LEU A 239 -6.82 -0.19 -19.74
C LEU A 239 -6.50 -0.15 -18.23
N THR A 240 -5.65 -1.05 -17.75
CA THR A 240 -5.20 -1.06 -16.35
C THR A 240 -4.32 0.12 -15.95
N ASP A 241 -3.87 0.93 -16.92
CA ASP A 241 -3.11 2.16 -16.64
C ASP A 241 -4.03 3.32 -16.21
N PHE A 242 -5.32 3.25 -16.51
CA PHE A 242 -6.28 4.27 -16.12
C PHE A 242 -6.67 4.12 -14.66
N TRP A 243 -6.75 5.25 -13.96
CA TRP A 243 -7.20 5.31 -12.58
C TRP A 243 -8.59 4.67 -12.43
N MET A 244 -8.82 3.99 -11.30
CA MET A 244 -10.05 3.23 -11.01
C MET A 244 -10.36 2.04 -11.94
N THR A 245 -9.52 1.72 -12.92
CA THR A 245 -9.76 0.63 -13.88
C THR A 245 -8.90 -0.62 -13.59
N GLY A 246 -9.35 -1.46 -12.66
CA GLY A 246 -8.60 -2.67 -12.24
C GLY A 246 -8.76 -3.90 -13.17
N PRO A 247 -7.93 -4.95 -13.03
CA PRO A 247 -7.96 -6.14 -13.91
C PRO A 247 -9.32 -6.85 -14.00
N GLY A 248 -10.09 -6.85 -12.91
CA GLY A 248 -11.44 -7.42 -12.91
C GLY A 248 -12.45 -6.59 -13.71
N THR A 249 -12.32 -5.27 -13.69
CA THR A 249 -13.11 -4.36 -14.54
C THR A 249 -12.72 -4.53 -15.99
N VAL A 250 -11.41 -4.52 -16.30
CA VAL A 250 -10.90 -4.75 -17.66
C VAL A 250 -11.39 -6.06 -18.24
N LYS A 251 -11.30 -7.18 -17.49
CA LYS A 251 -11.81 -8.48 -17.96
C LYS A 251 -13.31 -8.44 -18.33
N ARG A 252 -14.12 -7.68 -17.58
CA ARG A 252 -15.56 -7.51 -17.86
C ARG A 252 -15.82 -6.59 -19.05
N LEU A 253 -15.00 -5.57 -19.25
CA LEU A 253 -15.06 -4.70 -20.43
C LEU A 253 -14.67 -5.47 -21.70
N GLU A 254 -13.55 -6.19 -21.65
CA GLU A 254 -13.04 -6.97 -22.79
C GLU A 254 -14.01 -8.07 -23.22
N SER A 255 -14.76 -8.68 -22.29
CA SER A 255 -15.80 -9.67 -22.65
C SER A 255 -16.97 -9.07 -23.45
N HIS A 256 -17.06 -7.74 -23.52
CA HIS A 256 -18.03 -7.00 -24.31
C HIS A 256 -17.38 -6.25 -25.49
N GLY A 257 -16.13 -6.59 -25.83
CA GLY A 257 -15.41 -6.00 -26.96
C GLY A 257 -14.87 -4.58 -26.71
N ILE A 258 -14.85 -4.13 -25.45
CA ILE A 258 -14.34 -2.82 -25.05
C ILE A 258 -12.88 -2.98 -24.60
N TYR A 259 -11.94 -2.40 -25.34
CA TYR A 259 -10.50 -2.59 -25.10
C TYR A 259 -9.74 -1.30 -24.83
N THR A 260 -10.38 -0.14 -24.98
CA THR A 260 -9.81 1.19 -24.81
C THR A 260 -10.84 2.15 -24.21
N MET A 261 -10.40 3.31 -23.71
CA MET A 261 -11.33 4.33 -23.21
C MET A 261 -12.19 4.92 -24.33
N GLY A 262 -11.66 5.01 -25.56
CA GLY A 262 -12.44 5.40 -26.73
C GLY A 262 -13.54 4.39 -27.08
N ASP A 263 -13.25 3.08 -26.95
CA ASP A 263 -14.27 2.04 -27.11
C ASP A 263 -15.37 2.18 -26.06
N LEU A 264 -14.99 2.43 -24.79
CA LEU A 264 -15.95 2.59 -23.69
C LEU A 264 -16.82 3.83 -23.88
N ALA A 265 -16.21 4.97 -24.23
CA ALA A 265 -16.93 6.20 -24.52
C ALA A 265 -17.90 6.02 -25.68
N ARG A 266 -17.49 5.32 -26.76
CA ARG A 266 -18.37 5.02 -27.88
C ARG A 266 -19.49 4.05 -27.51
N PHE A 267 -19.17 3.03 -26.72
CA PHE A 267 -20.14 2.04 -26.24
C PHE A 267 -21.21 2.71 -25.38
N SER A 268 -20.84 3.67 -24.52
CA SER A 268 -21.78 4.34 -23.63
C SER A 268 -22.86 5.15 -24.37
N ILE A 269 -22.61 5.59 -25.61
CA ILE A 269 -23.60 6.38 -26.38
C ILE A 269 -24.90 5.59 -26.66
N HIS A 270 -24.80 4.27 -26.82
CA HIS A 270 -25.94 3.41 -27.19
C HIS A 270 -26.11 2.19 -26.28
N GLY A 271 -25.13 1.88 -25.45
CA GLY A 271 -25.08 0.69 -24.60
C GLY A 271 -24.94 1.01 -23.11
N GLU A 272 -25.31 2.22 -22.68
CA GLU A 272 -25.25 2.64 -21.28
C GLU A 272 -25.99 1.67 -20.33
N ASP A 273 -27.23 1.31 -20.65
CA ASP A 273 -28.03 0.35 -19.85
C ASP A 273 -27.26 -0.95 -19.60
N ARG A 274 -26.53 -1.43 -20.62
CA ARG A 274 -25.73 -2.65 -20.51
C ARG A 274 -24.53 -2.46 -19.58
N LEU A 275 -23.90 -1.28 -19.55
CA LEU A 275 -22.84 -0.98 -18.59
C LEU A 275 -23.39 -1.00 -17.16
N TYR A 276 -24.57 -0.41 -16.94
CA TYR A 276 -25.26 -0.45 -15.65
C TYR A 276 -25.66 -1.87 -15.22
N GLU A 277 -26.07 -2.74 -16.13
CA GLU A 277 -26.31 -4.16 -15.82
C GLU A 277 -25.03 -4.88 -15.34
N ILE A 278 -23.86 -4.55 -15.91
CA ILE A 278 -22.59 -5.24 -15.63
C ILE A 278 -21.91 -4.70 -14.37
N PHE A 279 -21.92 -3.38 -14.19
CA PHE A 279 -21.14 -2.67 -13.19
C PHE A 279 -21.99 -2.04 -12.08
N GLY A 280 -23.32 -2.01 -12.24
CA GLY A 280 -24.21 -1.29 -11.33
C GLY A 280 -23.91 0.21 -11.34
N VAL A 281 -23.99 0.84 -10.18
CA VAL A 281 -23.68 2.27 -9.96
C VAL A 281 -22.26 2.65 -10.41
N ASP A 282 -21.31 1.74 -10.39
CA ASP A 282 -19.93 2.01 -10.84
C ASP A 282 -19.83 2.26 -12.36
N ALA A 283 -20.89 1.94 -13.13
CA ALA A 283 -20.96 2.26 -14.55
C ALA A 283 -20.85 3.76 -14.81
N GLU A 284 -21.46 4.60 -13.97
CA GLU A 284 -21.44 6.05 -14.12
C GLU A 284 -20.00 6.58 -14.11
N ILE A 285 -19.21 6.15 -13.12
CA ILE A 285 -17.80 6.54 -12.98
C ILE A 285 -17.01 6.11 -14.23
N LEU A 286 -17.24 4.89 -14.72
CA LEU A 286 -16.55 4.39 -15.90
C LEU A 286 -16.91 5.18 -17.17
N ILE A 287 -18.17 5.56 -17.33
CA ILE A 287 -18.64 6.36 -18.46
C ILE A 287 -18.03 7.76 -18.39
N ASP A 288 -18.14 8.44 -17.24
CA ASP A 288 -17.56 9.77 -17.03
C ASP A 288 -16.05 9.77 -17.30
N HIS A 289 -15.32 8.82 -16.73
CA HIS A 289 -13.87 8.67 -16.93
C HIS A 289 -13.51 8.39 -18.40
N ALA A 290 -14.35 7.64 -19.14
CA ALA A 290 -14.14 7.42 -20.58
C ALA A 290 -14.23 8.72 -21.38
N TRP A 291 -15.05 9.68 -20.94
CA TRP A 291 -15.17 11.02 -21.54
C TRP A 291 -14.20 12.07 -20.97
N GLY A 292 -13.46 11.71 -19.92
CA GLY A 292 -12.51 12.58 -19.23
C GLY A 292 -13.13 13.45 -18.13
N TYR A 293 -14.36 13.14 -17.72
CA TYR A 293 -15.08 13.87 -16.70
C TYR A 293 -14.86 13.26 -15.31
N GLU A 294 -14.81 14.12 -14.29
CA GLU A 294 -14.82 13.72 -12.88
C GLU A 294 -15.50 14.85 -12.09
N PRO A 295 -16.77 14.67 -11.68
CA PRO A 295 -17.50 15.72 -10.97
C PRO A 295 -17.04 15.91 -9.52
N CYS A 296 -16.37 14.93 -8.91
CA CYS A 296 -15.88 15.00 -7.54
C CYS A 296 -14.78 16.06 -7.40
N GLY A 297 -14.98 17.04 -6.51
CA GLY A 297 -13.99 18.05 -6.14
C GLY A 297 -13.59 17.95 -4.67
N MET A 298 -12.73 18.88 -4.22
CA MET A 298 -12.27 18.89 -2.83
C MET A 298 -13.41 19.05 -1.82
N GLU A 299 -14.42 19.86 -2.13
CA GLU A 299 -15.58 20.02 -1.25
C GLU A 299 -16.31 18.69 -1.00
N GLN A 300 -16.56 17.91 -2.06
CA GLN A 300 -17.19 16.59 -1.96
C GLN A 300 -16.32 15.63 -1.14
N ILE A 301 -15.01 15.60 -1.40
CA ILE A 301 -14.06 14.75 -0.67
C ILE A 301 -14.04 15.07 0.83
N LYS A 302 -14.02 16.36 1.18
CA LYS A 302 -13.94 16.81 2.57
C LYS A 302 -15.26 16.70 3.33
N SER A 303 -16.39 16.79 2.61
CA SER A 303 -17.73 16.66 3.19
C SER A 303 -18.22 15.21 3.27
N TYR A 304 -17.58 14.28 2.55
CA TYR A 304 -17.98 12.87 2.53
C TYR A 304 -17.98 12.26 3.93
N LYS A 305 -19.12 11.67 4.29
CA LYS A 305 -19.28 10.89 5.52
C LYS A 305 -19.81 9.51 5.15
N PRO A 306 -19.04 8.44 5.38
CA PRO A 306 -19.51 7.10 5.08
C PRO A 306 -20.70 6.75 5.98
N SER A 307 -21.69 6.06 5.40
CA SER A 307 -22.87 5.57 6.14
C SER A 307 -22.51 4.52 7.20
N THR A 308 -21.43 3.77 6.96
CA THR A 308 -20.88 2.80 7.92
C THR A 308 -19.37 2.81 7.87
N ASN A 309 -18.73 2.56 9.01
CA ASN A 309 -17.28 2.41 9.12
C ASN A 309 -16.94 1.01 9.62
N SER A 310 -15.71 0.57 9.36
CA SER A 310 -15.16 -0.64 9.96
C SER A 310 -13.69 -0.44 10.35
N ILE A 311 -13.21 -1.28 11.28
CA ILE A 311 -11.79 -1.33 11.63
C ILE A 311 -11.33 -2.76 11.49
N SER A 312 -10.33 -2.97 10.64
CA SER A 312 -9.81 -4.30 10.34
C SER A 312 -8.36 -4.45 10.80
N GLU A 313 -8.02 -5.68 11.18
CA GLU A 313 -6.68 -6.17 11.42
C GLU A 313 -6.42 -7.36 10.50
N GLY A 314 -5.37 -7.27 9.69
CA GLY A 314 -4.92 -8.35 8.83
C GLY A 314 -3.53 -8.82 9.20
N GLN A 315 -3.28 -10.13 9.09
CA GLN A 315 -1.97 -10.73 9.30
C GLN A 315 -1.71 -11.85 8.31
N VAL A 316 -0.55 -11.79 7.66
CA VAL A 316 0.04 -12.93 6.95
C VAL A 316 1.14 -13.50 7.83
N LEU A 317 1.03 -14.78 8.18
CA LEU A 317 1.99 -15.48 9.04
C LEU A 317 3.27 -15.80 8.25
N THR A 318 4.40 -15.86 8.96
CA THR A 318 5.72 -16.07 8.34
C THR A 318 5.88 -17.51 7.85
N CYS A 319 5.34 -18.47 8.60
CA CYS A 319 5.26 -19.89 8.29
C CYS A 319 3.80 -20.41 8.39
N PRO A 320 3.51 -21.64 7.95
CA PRO A 320 2.25 -22.31 8.25
C PRO A 320 2.10 -22.49 9.77
N TYR A 321 0.99 -22.04 10.33
CA TYR A 321 0.70 -22.18 11.77
C TYR A 321 -0.28 -23.32 12.02
N PRO A 322 -0.01 -24.22 12.98
CA PRO A 322 -1.03 -25.11 13.54
C PRO A 322 -2.27 -24.35 14.02
N ASN A 323 -3.43 -25.00 13.99
CA ASN A 323 -4.73 -24.37 14.28
C ASN A 323 -4.80 -23.78 15.70
N ASP A 324 -4.29 -24.49 16.70
CA ASP A 324 -4.19 -24.05 18.10
C ASP A 324 -3.34 -22.78 18.26
N ARG A 325 -2.17 -22.73 17.60
CA ARG A 325 -1.32 -21.53 17.58
C ARG A 325 -2.00 -20.39 16.82
N ALA A 326 -2.72 -20.67 15.73
CA ALA A 326 -3.48 -19.65 15.01
C ALA A 326 -4.61 -19.06 15.85
N LYS A 327 -5.27 -19.87 16.72
CA LYS A 327 -6.24 -19.39 17.69
C LYS A 327 -5.62 -18.39 18.68
N LEU A 328 -4.39 -18.64 19.14
CA LEU A 328 -3.65 -17.67 19.97
C LEU A 328 -3.50 -16.33 19.23
N ILE A 329 -3.13 -16.35 17.95
CA ILE A 329 -3.01 -15.12 17.13
C ILE A 329 -4.35 -14.40 16.99
N VAL A 330 -5.46 -15.12 16.81
CA VAL A 330 -6.80 -14.50 16.78
C VAL A 330 -7.09 -13.75 18.08
N ARG A 331 -6.72 -14.31 19.24
CA ARG A 331 -6.90 -13.63 20.54
C ARG A 331 -6.03 -12.38 20.64
N GLU A 332 -4.78 -12.43 20.17
CA GLU A 332 -3.91 -11.26 20.11
C GLU A 332 -4.47 -10.17 19.19
N MET A 333 -4.94 -10.53 18.00
CA MET A 333 -5.55 -9.60 17.05
C MET A 333 -6.84 -8.99 17.58
N ALA A 334 -7.67 -9.77 18.27
CA ALA A 334 -8.89 -9.30 18.93
C ALA A 334 -8.59 -8.30 20.06
N GLU A 335 -7.50 -8.51 20.81
CA GLU A 335 -7.03 -7.56 21.83
C GLU A 335 -6.52 -6.26 21.22
N ILE A 336 -5.75 -6.33 20.12
CA ILE A 336 -5.32 -5.13 19.37
C ILE A 336 -6.54 -4.37 18.85
N LEU A 337 -7.50 -5.07 18.25
CA LEU A 337 -8.71 -4.47 17.72
C LEU A 337 -9.54 -3.79 18.83
N MET A 338 -9.65 -4.44 19.99
CA MET A 338 -10.27 -3.84 21.17
C MET A 338 -9.57 -2.54 21.57
N PHE A 339 -8.24 -2.52 21.71
CA PHE A 339 -7.54 -1.30 22.10
C PHE A 339 -7.72 -0.17 21.07
N ARG A 340 -7.76 -0.49 19.77
CA ARG A 340 -8.04 0.51 18.72
C ARG A 340 -9.47 1.07 18.82
N LEU A 341 -10.46 0.23 19.13
CA LEU A 341 -11.83 0.68 19.38
C LEU A 341 -11.89 1.58 20.62
N THR A 342 -11.27 1.19 21.73
CA THR A 342 -11.22 1.97 22.96
C THR A 342 -10.53 3.33 22.75
N GLU A 343 -9.38 3.34 22.07
CA GLU A 343 -8.62 4.57 21.76
C GLU A 343 -9.45 5.55 20.93
N LYS A 344 -10.19 5.04 19.94
CA LYS A 344 -11.06 5.85 19.09
C LYS A 344 -12.43 6.15 19.69
N LYS A 345 -12.72 5.66 20.91
CA LYS A 345 -14.04 5.74 21.56
C LYS A 345 -15.16 5.20 20.66
N LEU A 346 -14.93 4.02 20.09
CA LEU A 346 -15.87 3.33 19.22
C LEU A 346 -16.32 2.01 19.85
N VAL A 347 -17.50 1.56 19.45
CA VAL A 347 -18.06 0.22 19.69
C VAL A 347 -18.39 -0.44 18.34
N THR A 348 -18.52 -1.76 18.32
CA THR A 348 -18.85 -2.51 17.10
C THR A 348 -20.05 -3.42 17.32
N GLU A 349 -20.91 -3.55 16.30
CA GLU A 349 -22.08 -4.43 16.32
C GLU A 349 -21.75 -5.89 16.06
N SER A 350 -20.63 -6.17 15.38
CA SER A 350 -20.26 -7.53 14.98
C SER A 350 -18.80 -7.62 14.60
N ILE A 351 -18.27 -8.84 14.70
CA ILE A 351 -16.93 -9.15 14.20
C ILE A 351 -17.02 -10.16 13.06
N THR A 352 -16.20 -9.96 12.03
CA THR A 352 -16.03 -10.89 10.93
C THR A 352 -14.61 -11.42 10.95
N LEU A 353 -14.46 -12.74 10.86
CA LEU A 353 -13.19 -13.44 10.83
C LEU A 353 -13.04 -14.17 9.50
N GLU A 354 -11.91 -13.97 8.83
CA GLU A 354 -11.50 -14.73 7.66
C GLU A 354 -10.16 -15.42 7.96
N VAL A 355 -10.09 -16.73 7.70
CA VAL A 355 -8.91 -17.57 7.90
C VAL A 355 -8.51 -18.19 6.57
N GLY A 356 -7.37 -17.75 6.04
CA GLY A 356 -6.73 -18.34 4.88
C GLY A 356 -5.77 -19.45 5.28
N TYR A 357 -5.99 -20.66 4.78
CA TYR A 357 -5.13 -21.82 5.03
C TYR A 357 -3.86 -21.79 4.19
N ASP A 358 -2.83 -22.49 4.65
CA ASP A 358 -1.58 -22.63 3.89
C ASP A 358 -1.72 -23.65 2.75
N ARG A 359 -0.91 -23.49 1.70
CA ARG A 359 -0.84 -24.40 0.55
C ARG A 359 -0.33 -25.79 0.93
N GLU A 360 0.49 -25.89 1.97
CA GLU A 360 1.04 -27.18 2.41
C GLU A 360 -0.05 -28.21 2.73
N ASN A 361 -1.26 -27.78 3.07
CA ASN A 361 -2.40 -28.68 3.30
C ASN A 361 -2.79 -29.45 2.03
N VAL A 362 -2.68 -28.82 0.86
CA VAL A 362 -2.98 -29.46 -0.44
C VAL A 362 -1.74 -30.20 -0.97
N ASP A 363 -0.54 -29.63 -0.76
CA ASP A 363 0.71 -30.23 -1.24
C ASP A 363 0.97 -31.63 -0.68
N LYS A 364 0.52 -31.89 0.56
CA LYS A 364 0.64 -33.20 1.22
C LYS A 364 -0.27 -34.27 0.60
N GLY A 365 -1.11 -33.94 -0.39
CA GLY A 365 -1.95 -34.89 -1.14
C GLY A 365 -3.17 -35.45 -0.40
N GLY A 366 -3.31 -35.16 0.90
CA GLY A 366 -4.39 -35.68 1.75
C GLY A 366 -5.64 -34.80 1.85
N TYR A 367 -5.61 -33.57 1.35
CA TYR A 367 -6.76 -32.66 1.44
C TYR A 367 -7.84 -32.98 0.41
N ARG A 368 -9.07 -33.21 0.88
CA ARG A 368 -10.25 -33.51 0.06
C ARG A 368 -11.34 -32.43 0.10
N GLY A 369 -11.07 -31.29 0.75
CA GLY A 369 -12.03 -30.20 0.88
C GLY A 369 -12.09 -29.29 -0.35
N LEU A 370 -12.92 -28.25 -0.27
CA LEU A 370 -13.02 -27.23 -1.31
C LEU A 370 -11.70 -26.47 -1.46
N THR A 371 -11.26 -26.26 -2.69
CA THR A 371 -10.06 -25.50 -3.03
C THR A 371 -10.40 -24.22 -3.79
N GLN A 372 -9.46 -23.28 -3.80
CA GLN A 372 -9.50 -22.08 -4.62
C GLN A 372 -8.11 -21.79 -5.20
N THR A 373 -8.05 -20.95 -6.22
CA THR A 373 -6.78 -20.53 -6.85
C THR A 373 -6.35 -19.18 -6.29
N ASP A 374 -5.11 -19.07 -5.82
CA ASP A 374 -4.55 -17.81 -5.35
C ASP A 374 -4.13 -16.89 -6.51
N ARG A 375 -3.72 -15.66 -6.20
CA ARG A 375 -3.25 -14.68 -7.20
C ARG A 375 -2.05 -15.16 -8.04
N TYR A 376 -1.32 -16.16 -7.57
CA TYR A 376 -0.16 -16.73 -8.23
C TYR A 376 -0.51 -18.00 -9.03
N GLY A 377 -1.80 -18.31 -9.20
CA GLY A 377 -2.25 -19.49 -9.93
C GLY A 377 -2.13 -20.79 -9.13
N ARG A 378 -1.85 -20.73 -7.83
CA ARG A 378 -1.62 -21.92 -6.99
C ARG A 378 -2.93 -22.38 -6.34
N VAL A 379 -3.14 -23.69 -6.30
CA VAL A 379 -4.27 -24.30 -5.61
C VAL A 379 -4.03 -24.25 -4.10
N ILE A 380 -4.97 -23.69 -3.36
CA ILE A 380 -4.97 -23.60 -1.89
C ILE A 380 -6.34 -24.04 -1.35
N PRO A 381 -6.46 -24.42 -0.07
CA PRO A 381 -7.77 -24.67 0.52
C PRO A 381 -8.64 -23.40 0.48
N LYS A 382 -9.95 -23.57 0.32
CA LYS A 382 -10.91 -22.46 0.41
C LYS A 382 -10.83 -21.83 1.80
N ALA A 383 -10.77 -20.50 1.86
CA ALA A 383 -10.71 -19.77 3.12
C ALA A 383 -11.96 -20.02 3.96
N ALA A 384 -11.78 -20.10 5.29
CA ALA A 384 -12.90 -20.10 6.23
C ALA A 384 -13.32 -18.65 6.51
N HIS A 385 -14.62 -18.42 6.61
CA HIS A 385 -15.19 -17.10 6.83
C HIS A 385 -16.40 -17.22 7.74
N GLY A 386 -16.57 -16.27 8.64
CA GLY A 386 -17.81 -16.14 9.41
C GLY A 386 -17.90 -14.82 10.15
N THR A 387 -19.12 -14.53 10.58
CA THR A 387 -19.45 -13.32 11.35
C THR A 387 -20.18 -13.74 12.63
N VAL A 388 -19.94 -13.03 13.72
CA VAL A 388 -20.78 -13.08 14.91
C VAL A 388 -21.24 -11.66 15.23
N ARG A 389 -22.55 -11.54 15.47
CA ARG A 389 -23.19 -10.29 15.87
C ARG A 389 -23.34 -10.30 17.39
N PHE A 390 -23.07 -9.15 18.01
CA PHE A 390 -23.28 -8.96 19.42
C PHE A 390 -24.72 -8.53 19.69
N ASP A 391 -25.24 -8.87 20.87
CA ASP A 391 -26.58 -8.46 21.29
C ASP A 391 -26.69 -6.93 21.38
N ALA A 392 -25.60 -6.28 21.83
CA ALA A 392 -25.43 -4.84 21.84
C ALA A 392 -24.03 -4.45 21.33
N PRO A 393 -23.88 -3.27 20.69
CA PRO A 393 -22.57 -2.77 20.27
C PRO A 393 -21.59 -2.73 21.45
N THR A 394 -20.37 -3.25 21.27
CA THR A 394 -19.40 -3.36 22.36
C THR A 394 -17.97 -3.09 21.92
N ASN A 395 -17.13 -2.71 22.88
CA ASN A 395 -15.67 -2.66 22.80
C ASN A 395 -14.99 -3.38 23.97
N LEU A 396 -15.73 -4.22 24.70
CA LEU A 396 -15.22 -4.97 25.84
C LEU A 396 -14.27 -6.07 25.38
N GLY A 397 -13.11 -6.15 26.02
CA GLY A 397 -12.08 -7.13 25.68
C GLY A 397 -12.56 -8.56 25.92
N SER A 398 -13.27 -8.79 27.02
CA SER A 398 -13.84 -10.09 27.38
C SER A 398 -14.80 -10.60 26.30
N THR A 399 -15.68 -9.76 25.77
CA THR A 399 -16.61 -10.14 24.71
C THR A 399 -15.89 -10.35 23.38
N ILE A 400 -15.13 -9.35 22.90
CA ILE A 400 -14.50 -9.40 21.57
C ILE A 400 -13.51 -10.56 21.46
N ILE A 401 -12.66 -10.77 22.47
CA ILE A 401 -11.64 -11.83 22.43
C ILE A 401 -12.29 -13.22 22.51
N ASN A 402 -13.28 -13.40 23.39
CA ASN A 402 -13.94 -14.71 23.57
C ASN A 402 -14.77 -15.08 22.34
N GLU A 403 -15.58 -14.16 21.81
CA GLU A 403 -16.39 -14.43 20.63
C GLU A 403 -15.54 -14.60 19.37
N SER A 404 -14.41 -13.90 19.24
CA SER A 404 -13.45 -14.14 18.15
C SER A 404 -12.86 -15.56 18.22
N ALA A 405 -12.50 -16.01 19.43
CA ALA A 405 -11.93 -17.34 19.63
C ALA A 405 -12.96 -18.46 19.36
N LYS A 406 -14.20 -18.31 19.84
CA LYS A 406 -15.30 -19.24 19.55
C LYS A 406 -15.63 -19.28 18.06
N LEU A 407 -15.66 -18.11 17.41
CA LEU A 407 -15.89 -18.01 15.97
C LEU A 407 -14.80 -18.76 15.20
N PHE A 408 -13.53 -18.62 15.58
CA PHE A 408 -12.42 -19.35 14.99
C PHE A 408 -12.61 -20.87 15.10
N GLU A 409 -12.92 -21.38 16.28
CA GLU A 409 -13.18 -22.82 16.49
C GLU A 409 -14.35 -23.33 15.65
N ARG A 410 -15.40 -22.52 15.51
CA ARG A 410 -16.60 -22.87 14.74
C ARG A 410 -16.35 -22.95 13.24
N ILE A 411 -15.53 -22.06 12.69
CA ILE A 411 -15.35 -21.93 11.22
C ILE A 411 -14.12 -22.66 10.69
N THR A 412 -13.15 -23.02 11.55
CA THR A 412 -11.89 -23.61 11.11
C THR A 412 -11.84 -25.12 11.27
N ASN A 413 -11.02 -25.77 10.45
CA ASN A 413 -10.71 -27.18 10.62
C ASN A 413 -9.41 -27.34 11.45
N PRO A 414 -9.45 -28.04 12.61
CA PRO A 414 -8.28 -28.25 13.46
C PRO A 414 -7.10 -28.94 12.78
N ALA A 415 -7.35 -29.73 11.72
CA ALA A 415 -6.31 -30.45 10.99
C ALA A 415 -5.52 -29.57 9.99
N LEU A 416 -6.00 -28.36 9.69
CA LEU A 416 -5.39 -27.50 8.67
C LEU A 416 -4.50 -26.43 9.28
N THR A 417 -3.37 -26.18 8.61
CA THR A 417 -2.49 -25.07 8.97
C THR A 417 -2.94 -23.75 8.33
N VAL A 418 -2.78 -22.67 9.09
CA VAL A 418 -3.23 -21.31 8.76
C VAL A 418 -2.06 -20.49 8.23
N ARG A 419 -2.33 -19.64 7.24
CA ARG A 419 -1.36 -18.71 6.64
C ARG A 419 -1.76 -17.24 6.75
N ARG A 420 -3.06 -16.94 6.75
CA ARG A 420 -3.59 -15.57 6.82
C ARG A 420 -4.77 -15.50 7.76
N ILE A 421 -4.83 -14.44 8.56
CA ILE A 421 -5.94 -14.15 9.46
C ILE A 421 -6.36 -12.70 9.23
N THR A 422 -7.65 -12.47 9.06
CA THR A 422 -8.24 -11.13 8.99
C THR A 422 -9.39 -11.04 9.98
N LEU A 423 -9.35 -10.07 10.88
CA LEU A 423 -10.40 -9.78 11.84
C LEU A 423 -10.95 -8.37 11.58
N ASN A 424 -12.26 -8.23 11.45
CA ASN A 424 -12.91 -6.96 11.19
C ASN A 424 -13.95 -6.64 12.26
N ALA A 425 -13.87 -5.46 12.87
CA ALA A 425 -14.98 -4.84 13.60
C ALA A 425 -15.88 -4.15 12.58
N ASN A 426 -17.07 -4.71 12.35
CA ASN A 426 -18.02 -4.16 11.39
C ASN A 426 -18.87 -3.07 12.04
N LYS A 427 -19.34 -2.11 11.23
CA LYS A 427 -20.29 -1.05 11.63
C LYS A 427 -19.88 -0.41 12.96
N VAL A 428 -18.70 0.20 12.98
CA VAL A 428 -18.21 0.88 14.19
C VAL A 428 -18.96 2.20 14.38
N THR A 429 -19.45 2.44 15.59
CA THR A 429 -20.19 3.65 15.97
C THR A 429 -19.55 4.28 17.22
N PRO A 430 -19.75 5.59 17.47
CA PRO A 430 -19.30 6.23 18.70
C PRO A 430 -19.81 5.48 19.95
N ASP A 431 -18.92 5.30 20.92
CA ASP A 431 -19.26 4.77 22.25
C ASP A 431 -19.98 5.85 23.04
N GLU A 432 -21.32 5.83 23.04
CA GLU A 432 -22.16 6.77 23.80
C GLU A 432 -22.16 6.47 25.32
N GLY A 433 -21.41 5.46 25.77
CA GLY A 433 -21.39 5.05 27.17
C GLY A 433 -22.67 4.35 27.64
N ILE A 434 -23.57 4.01 26.71
CA ILE A 434 -24.82 3.31 26.97
C ILE A 434 -24.52 1.81 26.99
N TYR A 435 -24.78 1.17 28.13
CA TYR A 435 -24.79 -0.28 28.23
C TYR A 435 -26.22 -0.77 28.12
N GLN A 436 -26.49 -1.64 27.15
CA GLN A 436 -27.67 -2.48 27.23
C GLN A 436 -27.41 -3.52 28.32
N VAL A 437 -28.10 -3.37 29.44
CA VAL A 437 -28.04 -4.30 30.57
C VAL A 437 -29.23 -5.23 30.52
N ASP A 438 -28.99 -6.52 30.73
CA ASP A 438 -30.05 -7.47 31.07
C ASP A 438 -30.13 -7.64 32.60
N PHE A 439 -31.13 -8.40 33.06
CA PHE A 439 -31.37 -8.64 34.49
C PHE A 439 -30.20 -9.36 35.19
N PHE A 440 -29.31 -10.02 34.44
CA PHE A 440 -28.19 -10.79 34.95
C PHE A 440 -26.83 -10.10 34.75
N THR A 441 -26.84 -8.87 34.21
CA THR A 441 -25.63 -8.14 33.88
C THR A 441 -24.99 -7.55 35.14
N ASP A 442 -23.79 -8.01 35.49
CA ASP A 442 -22.97 -7.42 36.55
C ASP A 442 -22.32 -6.11 36.05
N THR A 443 -23.03 -5.00 36.27
CA THR A 443 -22.58 -3.66 35.86
C THR A 443 -21.26 -3.24 36.51
N LYS A 444 -21.00 -3.65 37.76
CA LYS A 444 -19.74 -3.34 38.45
C LYS A 444 -18.56 -4.02 37.78
N LYS A 445 -18.74 -5.25 37.33
CA LYS A 445 -17.70 -5.99 36.59
C LYS A 445 -17.40 -5.34 35.25
N LEU A 446 -18.43 -4.92 34.50
CA LEU A 446 -18.26 -4.22 33.21
C LEU A 446 -17.51 -2.90 33.37
N GLU A 447 -17.89 -2.07 34.34
CA GLU A 447 -17.19 -0.82 34.62
C GLU A 447 -15.73 -1.04 35.02
N LYS A 448 -15.47 -2.06 35.85
CA LYS A 448 -14.11 -2.43 36.25
C LYS A 448 -13.26 -2.84 35.05
N GLU A 449 -13.83 -3.60 34.12
CA GLU A 449 -13.15 -4.01 32.89
C GLU A 449 -12.81 -2.79 32.02
N LYS A 450 -13.77 -1.89 31.78
CA LYS A 450 -13.53 -0.69 30.97
C LYS A 450 -12.46 0.22 31.58
N LYS A 451 -12.50 0.41 32.91
CA LYS A 451 -11.45 1.15 33.66
C LYS A 451 -10.08 0.49 33.50
N LEU A 452 -10.01 -0.84 33.56
CA LEU A 452 -8.77 -1.58 33.35
C LEU A 452 -8.25 -1.42 31.91
N GLN A 453 -9.11 -1.55 30.90
CA GLN A 453 -8.75 -1.35 29.49
C GLN A 453 -8.21 0.07 29.25
N GLN A 454 -8.87 1.09 29.82
CA GLN A 454 -8.41 2.49 29.73
C GLN A 454 -7.06 2.69 30.42
N ALA A 455 -6.85 2.11 31.60
CA ALA A 455 -5.57 2.20 32.30
C ALA A 455 -4.44 1.52 31.50
N MET A 456 -4.69 0.32 30.95
CA MET A 456 -3.73 -0.39 30.11
C MET A 456 -3.39 0.41 28.84
N LEU A 457 -4.39 1.02 28.20
CA LEU A 457 -4.20 1.89 27.05
C LEU A 457 -3.33 3.11 27.41
N GLY A 458 -3.60 3.76 28.56
CA GLY A 458 -2.79 4.87 29.06
C GLY A 458 -1.32 4.50 29.25
N ILE A 459 -1.04 3.32 29.82
CA ILE A 459 0.33 2.81 29.97
C ILE A 459 0.98 2.58 28.60
N LYS A 460 0.26 1.94 27.66
CA LYS A 460 0.76 1.67 26.30
C LYS A 460 1.05 2.96 25.52
N ASN A 461 0.22 3.99 25.68
CA ASN A 461 0.42 5.26 24.99
C ASN A 461 1.61 6.04 25.55
N LYS A 462 1.89 5.92 26.87
CA LYS A 462 3.01 6.61 27.51
C LYS A 462 4.35 5.90 27.36
N TYR A 463 4.37 4.58 27.49
CA TYR A 463 5.61 3.79 27.57
C TYR A 463 5.82 2.85 26.37
N GLY A 464 4.92 2.86 25.39
CA GLY A 464 4.97 2.03 24.21
C GLY A 464 4.11 0.78 24.28
N LYS A 465 3.75 0.24 23.11
CA LYS A 465 2.78 -0.87 22.96
C LYS A 465 3.20 -2.16 23.69
N ASN A 466 4.51 -2.37 23.86
CA ASN A 466 5.11 -3.52 24.54
C ASN A 466 5.31 -3.32 26.06
N ALA A 467 4.93 -2.17 26.63
CA ALA A 467 5.13 -1.88 28.06
C ALA A 467 4.39 -2.85 28.98
N VAL A 468 3.17 -3.26 28.61
CA VAL A 468 2.37 -4.25 29.33
C VAL A 468 1.72 -5.19 28.33
N LEU A 469 1.94 -6.49 28.50
CA LEU A 469 1.43 -7.56 27.64
C LEU A 469 0.89 -8.70 28.50
N LYS A 470 -0.04 -9.47 27.96
CA LYS A 470 -0.48 -10.71 28.59
C LYS A 470 0.62 -11.77 28.51
N ALA A 471 0.63 -12.69 29.47
CA ALA A 471 1.57 -13.81 29.48
C ALA A 471 1.53 -14.62 28.17
N SER A 472 0.34 -14.77 27.58
CA SER A 472 0.14 -15.47 26.30
C SER A 472 0.92 -14.86 25.12
N SER A 473 1.28 -13.58 25.19
CA SER A 473 2.10 -12.91 24.17
C SER A 473 3.59 -13.25 24.25
N TYR A 474 4.00 -14.04 25.25
CA TYR A 474 5.34 -14.59 25.41
C TYR A 474 5.40 -16.09 25.07
N GLU A 475 4.27 -16.72 24.74
CA GLU A 475 4.24 -18.13 24.32
C GLU A 475 4.90 -18.32 22.95
N GLU A 476 5.38 -19.54 22.70
CA GLU A 476 5.96 -19.89 21.41
C GLU A 476 4.91 -19.77 20.29
N GLY A 477 5.24 -19.00 19.25
CA GLY A 477 4.34 -18.74 18.13
C GLY A 477 3.55 -17.43 18.26
N ALA A 478 3.48 -16.82 19.45
CA ALA A 478 2.86 -15.50 19.64
C ALA A 478 3.51 -14.42 18.76
N THR A 479 2.74 -13.43 18.31
CA THR A 479 3.22 -12.40 17.37
C THR A 479 3.05 -10.97 17.88
N MET A 480 2.30 -10.75 18.96
CA MET A 480 1.96 -9.40 19.44
C MET A 480 3.21 -8.53 19.69
N ARG A 481 4.27 -9.08 20.30
CA ARG A 481 5.52 -8.35 20.58
C ARG A 481 6.17 -7.79 19.32
N GLN A 482 6.30 -8.63 18.30
CA GLN A 482 6.89 -8.25 17.02
C GLN A 482 5.98 -7.29 16.26
N ARG A 483 4.66 -7.52 16.28
CA ARG A 483 3.68 -6.64 15.64
C ARG A 483 3.64 -5.24 16.22
N ASN A 484 3.82 -5.12 17.53
CA ASN A 484 3.88 -3.82 18.21
C ASN A 484 5.04 -2.95 17.73
N ALA A 485 6.11 -3.56 17.20
CA ALA A 485 7.26 -2.88 16.59
C ALA A 485 7.12 -2.67 15.07
N GLN A 486 5.94 -2.95 14.50
CA GLN A 486 5.65 -2.83 13.07
C GLN A 486 4.60 -1.77 12.77
N ILE A 487 4.69 -1.17 11.58
CA ILE A 487 3.69 -0.29 10.97
C ILE A 487 3.37 -0.88 9.60
N GLY A 488 2.08 -1.08 9.28
CA GLY A 488 1.68 -1.70 8.02
C GLY A 488 2.21 -3.12 7.79
N GLY A 489 2.60 -3.84 8.87
CA GLY A 489 3.19 -5.19 8.78
C GLY A 489 4.71 -5.23 8.49
N HIS A 490 5.37 -4.06 8.47
CA HIS A 490 6.80 -3.90 8.25
C HIS A 490 7.46 -3.20 9.44
N SER A 491 8.78 -3.38 9.61
CA SER A 491 9.52 -2.77 10.72
C SER A 491 9.32 -1.25 10.76
N ALA A 492 9.06 -0.72 11.96
CA ALA A 492 8.99 0.73 12.16
C ALA A 492 10.37 1.40 12.04
N GLY A 493 11.47 0.65 12.19
CA GLY A 493 12.85 1.16 12.10
C GLY A 493 13.55 1.41 13.44
N GLY A 494 12.95 1.02 14.58
CA GLY A 494 13.57 1.12 15.90
C GLY A 494 14.63 0.03 16.15
N SER A 495 15.64 0.36 16.97
CA SER A 495 16.71 -0.54 17.45
C SER A 495 16.22 -1.80 18.18
N ASP A 496 14.94 -1.86 18.53
CA ASP A 496 14.29 -3.01 19.19
C ASP A 496 14.10 -4.23 18.26
N GLY A 497 14.50 -4.12 16.99
CA GLY A 497 14.65 -5.28 16.10
C GLY A 497 15.73 -6.27 16.53
N LYS A 498 16.61 -5.89 17.46
CA LYS A 498 17.40 -6.83 18.27
C LYS A 498 16.64 -7.13 19.56
N LEU A 499 15.57 -7.90 19.45
CA LEU A 499 15.14 -8.72 20.58
C LEU A 499 16.35 -9.59 20.94
N GLN A 500 17.01 -9.27 22.05
CA GLN A 500 18.00 -10.14 22.66
C GLN A 500 17.37 -11.54 22.74
N LYS A 501 18.14 -12.51 22.25
CA LYS A 501 17.79 -13.94 22.25
C LYS A 501 17.31 -14.40 23.61
#